data_AF-A0A2A2DRT7-F1
#
_entry.id   AF-A0A2A2DRT7-F1
#
_cell.length_a   1.000
_cell.length_b   1.000
_cell.length_c   1.000
_cell.angle_alpha   90.00
_cell.angle_beta   90.00
_cell.angle_gamma   90.00
#
_symmetry.space_group_name_H-M   'P 1'
#
loop_
_entity.id
_entity.type
_entity.pdbx_description
1 polymer ?
#
loop_
_entity_poly.entity_id
_entity_poly.type
_entity_poly.pdbx_seq_one_letter_code
_entity_poly.pdbx_strand_id
1 'polypeptide(L)'
;MSHQRLACLLNDLSRKRQALITEGKTTLIVSDLQAEAARAIAQAASAATWSITIFDSAGIETEVEDGDEDFGPFRAELEKPLLGAHVRAEVLYVATEEGFKGFLDKGYSAQHWHVLGLTKPFNTRARSYSDWGEVEAFVESPLTKSPRLLVKESANVRTVPEDVRHWLLAEGHGLDGDDSLHMVWAMYAFDALSRCFANEIDTTGSNLSFKGPPKLNLTIKEAVEGDTQMSLKDFDVVQDAAVWVFENAREAEVKHILLSAEIARSGRADGEVQQYFKENLSAALDCAKIAYQMSVSEITKDTLKSLGDLRKAVTEETSKATDATRQAITAISTALTVGMGLIVARLTLQINPYLISLVMAVAFGYTTLNVMSGRKFINIQRQLRHDWQPKLYRFLSEAEFKKMVDDPIEQAEGFFYRVSCQGLTMLGAAALGIATFAFVYSAPTMVTPPASSLPPAPASASPQPSSSDPAPQSRWIPQRRTPAKPS
;
A
#
# COMPACT_ATOMS: atom_id res chain seq x y z
N MET A 1 50.01 15.77 -9.84
CA MET A 1 51.16 16.02 -8.94
C MET A 1 51.28 17.48 -8.50
N SER A 2 51.32 18.48 -9.40
CA SER A 2 51.46 19.89 -8.98
C SER A 2 50.21 20.45 -8.30
N HIS A 3 49.02 20.18 -8.82
CA HIS A 3 47.75 20.61 -8.19
C HIS A 3 47.56 20.01 -6.78
N GLN A 4 47.86 18.72 -6.61
CA GLN A 4 47.76 18.04 -5.32
C GLN A 4 48.67 18.68 -4.25
N ARG A 5 49.88 19.13 -4.61
CA ARG A 5 50.76 19.83 -3.67
C ARG A 5 50.16 21.15 -3.18
N LEU A 6 49.54 21.92 -4.09
CA LEU A 6 48.83 23.15 -3.72
C LEU A 6 47.63 22.84 -2.81
N ALA A 7 46.83 21.84 -3.16
CA ALA A 7 45.69 21.43 -2.34
C ALA A 7 46.10 20.94 -0.94
N CYS A 8 47.15 20.12 -0.84
CA CYS A 8 47.70 19.69 0.45
C CYS A 8 48.15 20.88 1.29
N LEU A 9 48.87 21.84 0.71
CA LEU A 9 49.30 23.05 1.41
C LEU A 9 48.10 23.86 1.93
N LEU A 10 47.08 24.07 1.09
CA LEU A 10 45.86 24.79 1.45
C LEU A 10 45.08 24.07 2.57
N ASN A 11 44.88 22.77 2.44
CA ASN A 11 44.19 21.96 3.45
C ASN A 11 44.97 21.96 4.78
N ASP A 12 46.30 21.87 4.76
CA ASP A 12 47.13 21.91 5.97
C ASP A 12 47.08 23.27 6.67
N LEU A 13 47.08 24.38 5.93
CA LEU A 13 46.91 25.72 6.48
C LEU A 13 45.53 25.91 7.10
N SER A 14 44.48 25.41 6.45
CA SER A 14 43.12 25.45 6.98
C SER A 14 42.96 24.62 8.25
N ARG A 15 43.47 23.38 8.27
CA ARG A 15 43.44 22.50 9.46
C ARG A 15 44.18 23.09 10.66
N LYS A 16 45.27 23.82 10.42
CA LYS A 16 46.02 24.55 11.46
C LYS A 16 45.37 25.88 11.86
N ARG A 17 44.24 26.26 11.25
CA ARG A 17 43.55 27.56 11.42
C ARG A 17 44.46 28.75 11.14
N GLN A 18 45.36 28.59 10.17
CA GLN A 18 46.31 29.61 9.71
C GLN A 18 45.83 30.29 8.41
N ALA A 19 44.68 29.88 7.88
CA ALA A 19 44.06 30.47 6.71
C ALA A 19 42.55 30.18 6.70
N LEU A 20 41.78 31.12 6.16
CA LEU A 20 40.36 30.95 5.86
C LEU A 20 40.17 30.73 4.36
N ILE A 21 39.62 29.59 3.97
CA ILE A 21 39.44 29.22 2.56
C ILE A 21 37.96 29.37 2.18
N THR A 22 37.71 30.08 1.09
CA THR A 22 36.40 30.14 0.43
C THR A 22 36.55 29.72 -1.01
N GLU A 23 35.93 28.60 -1.37
CA GLU A 23 36.00 28.07 -2.73
C GLU A 23 34.71 28.32 -3.51
N GLY A 24 34.84 28.91 -4.70
CA GLY A 24 33.79 29.12 -5.68
C GLY A 24 33.92 28.15 -6.86
N LYS A 25 33.05 28.30 -7.87
CA LYS A 25 33.05 27.43 -9.06
C LYS A 25 34.39 27.49 -9.80
N THR A 26 34.91 28.69 -10.03
CA THR A 26 36.12 28.95 -10.84
C THR A 26 37.25 29.57 -10.03
N THR A 27 36.94 30.14 -8.88
CA THR A 27 37.88 30.88 -8.04
C THR A 27 38.03 30.23 -6.67
N LEU A 28 39.16 30.46 -6.03
CA LEU A 28 39.47 30.05 -4.66
C LEU A 28 40.10 31.24 -3.95
N ILE A 29 39.52 31.65 -2.83
CA ILE A 29 39.99 32.78 -2.04
C ILE A 29 40.56 32.24 -0.73
N VAL A 30 41.77 32.66 -0.40
CA VAL A 30 42.45 32.34 0.86
C VAL A 30 42.73 33.64 1.58
N SER A 31 42.19 33.78 2.78
CA SER A 31 42.31 34.98 3.61
C SER A 31 43.06 34.68 4.90
N ASP A 32 43.49 35.76 5.58
CA ASP A 32 44.20 35.71 6.87
C ASP A 32 45.58 35.04 6.78
N LEU A 33 46.29 35.26 5.68
CA LEU A 33 47.58 34.65 5.41
C LEU A 33 48.73 35.46 6.02
N GLN A 34 49.68 34.74 6.64
CA GLN A 34 51.00 35.28 6.96
C GLN A 34 51.87 35.35 5.69
N ALA A 35 52.88 36.23 5.69
CA ALA A 35 53.77 36.45 4.54
C ALA A 35 54.40 35.15 4.01
N GLU A 36 54.89 34.28 4.91
CA GLU A 36 55.48 32.98 4.53
C GLU A 36 54.46 32.05 3.86
N ALA A 37 53.23 31.99 4.37
CA ALA A 37 52.17 31.17 3.80
C ALA A 37 51.71 31.72 2.43
N ALA A 38 51.62 33.04 2.27
CA ALA A 38 51.28 33.67 1.00
C ALA A 38 52.35 33.38 -0.07
N ARG A 39 53.64 33.45 0.29
CA ARG A 39 54.76 33.07 -0.60
C ARG A 39 54.71 31.59 -0.98
N ALA A 40 54.48 30.70 -0.03
CA ALA A 40 54.36 29.27 -0.29
C ALA A 40 53.19 28.95 -1.24
N ILE A 41 52.04 29.60 -1.06
CA ILE A 41 50.88 29.46 -1.95
C ILE A 41 51.21 29.98 -3.35
N ALA A 42 51.86 31.14 -3.49
CA ALA A 42 52.26 31.70 -4.78
C ALA A 42 53.17 30.75 -5.57
N GLN A 43 54.19 30.19 -4.91
CA GLN A 43 55.09 29.23 -5.52
C GLN A 43 54.36 27.94 -5.94
N ALA A 44 53.49 27.41 -5.07
CA ALA A 44 52.72 26.21 -5.37
C ALA A 44 51.69 26.43 -6.50
N ALA A 45 51.05 27.60 -6.54
CA ALA A 45 50.09 28.01 -7.57
C ALA A 45 50.77 28.15 -8.94
N SER A 46 51.93 28.82 -8.99
CA SER A 46 52.74 28.94 -10.21
C SER A 46 53.17 27.58 -10.74
N ALA A 47 53.66 26.69 -9.86
CA ALA A 47 54.03 25.31 -10.23
C ALA A 47 52.84 24.47 -10.72
N ALA A 48 51.63 24.79 -10.24
CA ALA A 48 50.38 24.19 -10.65
C ALA A 48 49.73 24.87 -11.87
N THR A 49 50.34 25.92 -12.43
CA THR A 49 49.80 26.77 -13.50
C THR A 49 48.43 27.39 -13.18
N TRP A 50 48.21 27.76 -11.91
CA TRP A 50 47.04 28.53 -11.49
C TRP A 50 47.33 30.03 -11.59
N SER A 51 46.37 30.82 -12.05
CA SER A 51 46.46 32.28 -11.94
C SER A 51 46.31 32.66 -10.47
N ILE A 52 47.15 33.54 -9.96
CA ILE A 52 47.10 34.00 -8.57
C ILE A 52 47.31 35.51 -8.50
N THR A 53 46.50 36.16 -7.67
CA THR A 53 46.62 37.57 -7.30
C THR A 53 46.66 37.67 -5.79
N ILE A 54 47.64 38.39 -5.23
CA ILE A 54 47.78 38.56 -3.77
C ILE A 54 47.50 40.02 -3.41
N PHE A 55 46.76 40.21 -2.33
CA PHE A 55 46.39 41.50 -1.77
C PHE A 55 46.94 41.63 -0.35
N ASP A 56 47.42 42.82 0.00
CA ASP A 56 47.81 43.19 1.36
C ASP A 56 46.61 43.53 2.27
N SER A 57 46.89 43.95 3.50
CA SER A 57 45.87 44.42 4.45
C SER A 57 45.11 45.68 4.01
N ALA A 58 45.67 46.47 3.07
CA ALA A 58 45.02 47.64 2.48
C ALA A 58 44.17 47.28 1.25
N GLY A 59 44.17 46.02 0.82
CA GLY A 59 43.46 45.54 -0.37
C GLY A 59 44.15 45.92 -1.67
N ILE A 60 45.44 46.23 -1.64
CA ILE A 60 46.25 46.57 -2.80
C ILE A 60 46.92 45.29 -3.32
N GLU A 61 46.85 45.08 -4.64
CA GLU A 61 47.56 44.00 -5.30
C GLU A 61 49.08 44.17 -5.12
N THR A 62 49.73 43.16 -4.53
CA THR A 62 51.17 43.18 -4.22
C THR A 62 51.82 41.83 -4.45
N GLU A 63 53.11 41.85 -4.78
CA GLU A 63 53.96 40.66 -4.69
C GLU A 63 54.49 40.58 -3.25
N VAL A 64 54.52 39.39 -2.66
CA VAL A 64 55.00 39.20 -1.27
C VAL A 64 56.48 38.87 -1.32
N GLU A 65 57.34 39.81 -0.94
CA GLU A 65 58.78 39.65 -0.88
C GLU A 65 59.27 39.33 0.55
N ASP A 66 60.58 39.07 0.70
CA ASP A 66 61.20 38.86 2.01
C ASP A 66 61.33 40.22 2.75
N GLY A 67 60.64 40.36 3.88
CA GLY A 67 60.59 41.59 4.67
C GLY A 67 59.19 42.19 4.82
N ASP A 68 58.20 41.70 4.09
CA ASP A 68 56.83 42.23 4.08
C ASP A 68 55.94 41.73 5.23
N GLU A 69 56.52 41.34 6.36
CA GLU A 69 55.79 40.77 7.51
C GLU A 69 54.77 41.76 8.09
N ASP A 70 55.05 43.06 7.99
CA ASP A 70 54.21 44.15 8.52
C ASP A 70 52.98 44.48 7.66
N PHE A 71 52.90 43.99 6.42
CA PHE A 71 51.79 44.29 5.49
C PHE A 71 50.63 43.29 5.58
N GLY A 72 50.78 42.23 6.37
CA GLY A 72 49.74 41.23 6.61
C GLY A 72 48.56 41.77 7.44
N PRO A 73 47.45 41.02 7.52
CA PRO A 73 47.21 39.74 6.87
C PRO A 73 47.00 39.86 5.35
N PHE A 74 47.56 38.91 4.61
CA PHE A 74 47.43 38.84 3.15
C PHE A 74 46.19 38.04 2.73
N ARG A 75 45.71 38.30 1.51
CA ARG A 75 44.66 37.53 0.85
C ARG A 75 45.13 37.10 -0.53
N ALA A 76 45.00 35.81 -0.85
CA ALA A 76 45.28 35.28 -2.17
C ALA A 76 43.98 34.92 -2.89
N GLU A 77 43.82 35.38 -4.12
CA GLU A 77 42.79 34.94 -5.05
C GLU A 77 43.41 34.06 -6.13
N LEU A 78 42.94 32.82 -6.24
CA LEU A 78 43.42 31.87 -7.23
C LEU A 78 42.31 31.53 -8.22
N GLU A 79 42.66 31.46 -9.51
CA GLU A 79 41.77 30.95 -10.55
C GLU A 79 42.14 29.51 -10.92
N LYS A 80 41.13 28.64 -10.93
CA LYS A 80 41.29 27.24 -11.29
C LYS A 80 41.63 27.14 -12.79
N PRO A 81 42.60 26.29 -13.19
CA PRO A 81 43.04 26.14 -14.58
C PRO A 81 42.04 25.28 -15.37
N LEU A 82 40.79 25.73 -15.46
CA LEU A 82 39.71 25.03 -16.15
C LEU A 82 39.72 25.42 -17.63
N LEU A 83 39.93 24.44 -18.51
CA LEU A 83 39.78 24.65 -19.95
C LEU A 83 38.31 25.00 -20.28
N GLY A 84 38.07 25.88 -21.25
CA GLY A 84 36.73 26.41 -21.56
C GLY A 84 35.64 25.37 -21.88
N ALA A 85 36.01 24.12 -22.19
CA ALA A 85 35.06 23.01 -22.35
C ALA A 85 34.50 22.48 -21.01
N HIS A 86 35.21 22.70 -19.90
CA HIS A 86 34.90 22.18 -18.55
C HIS A 86 34.01 23.13 -17.73
N VAL A 87 33.72 24.32 -18.27
CA VAL A 87 32.91 25.37 -17.61
C VAL A 87 31.39 25.14 -17.81
N ARG A 88 30.99 24.13 -18.62
CA ARG A 88 29.58 23.75 -18.78
C ARG A 88 28.98 23.32 -17.44
N ALA A 89 27.67 23.57 -17.26
CA ALA A 89 26.94 23.42 -16.00
C ALA A 89 26.88 21.99 -15.42
N GLU A 90 27.53 21.02 -16.06
CA GLU A 90 27.42 19.58 -15.76
C GLU A 90 28.55 19.06 -14.87
N VAL A 91 29.63 19.83 -14.69
CA VAL A 91 30.83 19.42 -13.94
C VAL A 91 31.24 20.47 -12.91
N LEU A 92 31.52 20.02 -11.69
CA LEU A 92 32.08 20.83 -10.60
C LEU A 92 33.51 20.38 -10.31
N TYR A 93 34.45 21.31 -10.28
CA TYR A 93 35.83 21.06 -9.87
C TYR A 93 36.04 21.64 -8.48
N VAL A 94 36.42 20.79 -7.53
CA VAL A 94 36.70 21.13 -6.14
C VAL A 94 38.17 20.85 -5.85
N ALA A 95 38.86 21.78 -5.22
CA ALA A 95 40.30 21.72 -4.99
C ALA A 95 40.67 21.52 -3.51
N THR A 96 39.82 21.94 -2.58
CA THR A 96 40.09 21.89 -1.14
C THR A 96 39.02 21.14 -0.36
N GLU A 97 39.38 20.65 0.82
CA GLU A 97 38.45 20.00 1.75
C GLU A 97 37.36 20.97 2.22
N GLU A 98 37.73 22.23 2.51
CA GLU A 98 36.76 23.27 2.89
C GLU A 98 35.80 23.61 1.76
N GLY A 99 36.30 23.67 0.52
CA GLY A 99 35.45 23.80 -0.66
C GLY A 99 34.47 22.63 -0.77
N PHE A 100 34.95 21.40 -0.57
CA PHE A 100 34.10 20.21 -0.64
C PHE A 100 32.99 20.24 0.41
N LYS A 101 33.33 20.51 1.68
CA LYS A 101 32.36 20.73 2.76
C LYS A 101 31.34 21.82 2.41
N GLY A 102 31.82 22.96 1.92
CA GLY A 102 30.98 24.10 1.55
C GLY A 102 30.00 23.80 0.41
N PHE A 103 30.42 23.01 -0.59
CA PHE A 103 29.54 22.58 -1.68
C PHE A 103 28.55 21.49 -1.25
N LEU A 104 28.94 20.59 -0.35
CA LEU A 104 28.03 19.59 0.23
C LEU A 104 26.92 20.25 1.06
N ASP A 105 27.27 21.28 1.85
CA ASP A 105 26.34 22.04 2.69
C ASP A 105 25.35 22.88 1.87
N LYS A 106 25.87 23.74 0.98
CA LYS A 106 25.04 24.64 0.15
C LYS A 106 24.28 23.89 -0.96
N GLY A 107 24.80 22.74 -1.37
CA GLY A 107 24.35 22.00 -2.54
C GLY A 107 24.83 22.61 -3.87
N TYR A 108 25.01 21.76 -4.87
CA TYR A 108 25.35 22.15 -6.24
C TYR A 108 24.70 21.21 -7.25
N SER A 109 24.27 21.72 -8.42
CA SER A 109 23.46 20.96 -9.38
C SER A 109 24.25 20.03 -10.31
N ALA A 110 25.58 20.12 -10.34
CA ALA A 110 26.40 19.28 -11.21
C ALA A 110 26.27 17.80 -10.86
N GLN A 111 26.21 16.95 -11.90
CA GLN A 111 26.18 15.50 -11.76
C GLN A 111 27.57 14.92 -11.53
N HIS A 112 28.61 15.56 -12.09
CA HIS A 112 29.99 15.11 -11.97
C HIS A 112 30.78 16.07 -11.10
N TRP A 113 31.38 15.54 -10.03
CA TRP A 113 32.23 16.29 -9.10
C TRP A 113 33.65 15.74 -9.19
N HIS A 114 34.58 16.57 -9.64
CA HIS A 114 36.01 16.28 -9.56
C HIS A 114 36.57 16.89 -8.29
N VAL A 115 36.90 16.06 -7.31
CA VAL A 115 37.42 16.48 -6.02
C VAL A 115 38.89 16.12 -5.96
N LEU A 116 39.74 17.14 -5.90
CA LEU A 116 41.18 16.97 -5.96
C LEU A 116 41.69 16.21 -4.74
N GLY A 117 42.42 15.12 -4.99
CA GLY A 117 42.98 14.28 -3.91
C GLY A 117 42.05 13.18 -3.42
N LEU A 118 40.90 12.96 -4.08
CA LEU A 118 40.09 11.77 -3.87
C LEU A 118 40.87 10.54 -4.35
N THR A 119 41.12 9.57 -3.46
CA THR A 119 41.99 8.43 -3.79
C THR A 119 41.29 7.35 -4.59
N LYS A 120 39.97 7.24 -4.44
CA LYS A 120 39.15 6.25 -5.12
C LYS A 120 37.82 6.88 -5.54
N PRO A 121 37.43 6.80 -6.82
CA PRO A 121 36.16 7.33 -7.28
C PRO A 121 34.99 6.55 -6.69
N PHE A 122 33.87 7.23 -6.46
CA PHE A 122 32.62 6.61 -6.02
C PHE A 122 31.41 7.31 -6.62
N ASN A 123 30.32 6.54 -6.78
CA ASN A 123 29.07 7.05 -7.29
C ASN A 123 27.99 7.00 -6.21
N THR A 124 27.16 8.04 -6.23
CA THR A 124 25.84 8.03 -5.63
C THR A 124 24.81 7.74 -6.70
N ARG A 125 23.56 7.54 -6.30
CA ARG A 125 22.45 7.28 -7.23
C ARG A 125 22.12 8.47 -8.15
N ALA A 126 22.68 9.65 -7.87
CA ALA A 126 22.46 10.89 -8.63
C ALA A 126 23.73 11.63 -9.06
N ARG A 127 24.92 11.27 -8.55
CA ARG A 127 26.19 11.97 -8.86
C ARG A 127 27.39 11.03 -8.87
N SER A 128 28.46 11.43 -9.55
CA SER A 128 29.77 10.77 -9.50
C SER A 128 30.83 11.67 -8.87
N TYR A 129 31.71 11.08 -8.07
CA TYR A 129 32.86 11.73 -7.45
C TYR A 129 34.14 11.05 -7.94
N SER A 130 35.10 11.83 -8.45
CA SER A 130 36.37 11.33 -8.99
C SER A 130 37.50 12.35 -8.77
N ASP A 131 38.77 11.97 -8.93
CA ASP A 131 39.87 12.95 -8.93
C ASP A 131 39.84 13.80 -10.22
N TRP A 132 40.62 14.87 -10.25
CA TRP A 132 40.77 15.71 -11.42
C TRP A 132 41.40 14.93 -12.58
N GLY A 133 40.71 14.91 -13.73
CA GLY A 133 41.17 14.25 -14.95
C GLY A 133 40.80 12.77 -15.04
N GLU A 134 40.18 12.21 -14.01
CA GLU A 134 39.55 10.90 -14.07
C GLU A 134 38.08 11.06 -14.50
N VAL A 135 37.57 10.09 -15.26
CA VAL A 135 36.16 10.06 -15.65
C VAL A 135 35.57 8.76 -15.15
N GLU A 136 34.70 8.88 -14.15
CA GLU A 136 33.95 7.74 -13.63
C GLU A 136 32.64 7.56 -14.42
N ALA A 137 32.34 6.33 -14.80
CA ALA A 137 31.08 6.02 -15.48
C ALA A 137 29.91 6.21 -14.50
N PHE A 138 28.92 6.99 -14.90
CA PHE A 138 27.75 7.32 -14.08
C PHE A 138 26.46 6.85 -14.76
N VAL A 139 25.59 6.22 -13.99
CA VAL A 139 24.23 5.85 -14.42
C VAL A 139 23.25 6.37 -13.38
N GLU A 140 22.39 7.31 -13.78
CA GLU A 140 21.38 7.87 -12.89
C GLU A 140 20.32 6.83 -12.56
N SER A 141 20.03 6.66 -11.27
CA SER A 141 18.96 5.78 -10.80
C SER A 141 17.58 6.43 -11.00
N PRO A 142 16.48 5.66 -11.08
CA PRO A 142 15.12 6.20 -11.12
C PRO A 142 14.82 7.15 -9.96
N LEU A 143 14.00 8.17 -10.21
CA LEU A 143 13.56 9.13 -9.19
C LEU A 143 12.83 8.43 -8.03
N THR A 144 13.23 8.76 -6.81
CA THR A 144 12.59 8.30 -5.58
C THR A 144 11.53 9.29 -5.09
N LYS A 145 10.69 8.89 -4.12
CA LYS A 145 9.78 9.83 -3.46
C LYS A 145 10.60 10.86 -2.67
N SER A 146 10.24 12.14 -2.78
CA SER A 146 10.93 13.21 -2.07
C SER A 146 10.74 13.08 -0.55
N PRO A 147 11.81 13.06 0.25
CA PRO A 147 11.72 13.02 1.72
C PRO A 147 10.92 14.21 2.29
N ARG A 148 10.95 15.38 1.64
CA ARG A 148 10.17 16.58 2.02
C ARG A 148 8.66 16.38 2.02
N LEU A 149 8.15 15.34 1.35
CA LEU A 149 6.73 14.97 1.38
C LEU A 149 6.37 14.10 2.59
N LEU A 150 7.37 13.52 3.26
CA LEU A 150 7.20 12.61 4.40
C LEU A 150 7.55 13.30 5.72
N VAL A 151 8.50 14.24 5.69
CA VAL A 151 8.98 14.97 6.87
C VAL A 151 8.35 16.36 6.93
N LYS A 152 7.80 16.72 8.09
CA LYS A 152 7.28 18.07 8.33
C LYS A 152 8.36 18.98 8.88
N GLU A 153 8.83 19.91 8.05
CA GLU A 153 9.80 20.93 8.46
C GLU A 153 9.09 22.21 8.91
N SER A 154 9.49 22.75 10.06
CA SER A 154 9.02 24.06 10.55
C SER A 154 10.07 25.17 10.40
N ALA A 155 11.28 24.84 9.93
CA ALA A 155 12.38 25.77 9.74
C ALA A 155 12.19 26.69 8.52
N ASN A 156 12.71 27.91 8.60
CA ASN A 156 12.70 28.87 7.48
C ASN A 156 13.65 28.45 6.35
N VAL A 157 14.71 27.73 6.69
CA VAL A 157 15.64 27.09 5.74
C VAL A 157 15.35 25.60 5.76
N ARG A 158 15.07 25.02 4.59
CA ARG A 158 14.80 23.58 4.47
C ARG A 158 16.10 22.80 4.59
N THR A 159 16.17 21.92 5.58
CA THR A 159 17.33 21.07 5.86
C THR A 159 17.14 19.65 5.34
N VAL A 160 15.89 19.20 5.14
CA VAL A 160 15.61 17.90 4.53
C VAL A 160 15.96 17.96 3.04
N PRO A 161 16.76 17.00 2.53
CA PRO A 161 17.04 16.90 1.11
C PRO A 161 15.77 16.74 0.27
N GLU A 162 15.72 17.41 -0.88
CA GLU A 162 14.62 17.20 -1.85
C GLU A 162 14.71 15.84 -2.52
N ASP A 163 15.94 15.40 -2.80
CA ASP A 163 16.25 14.13 -3.44
C ASP A 163 17.34 13.40 -2.66
N VAL A 164 16.97 12.25 -2.09
CA VAL A 164 17.83 11.40 -1.27
C VAL A 164 18.93 10.72 -2.10
N ARG A 165 18.76 10.59 -3.42
CA ARG A 165 19.71 9.89 -4.32
C ARG A 165 21.11 10.50 -4.31
N HIS A 166 21.23 11.78 -3.97
CA HIS A 166 22.51 12.48 -3.80
C HIS A 166 23.36 11.93 -2.64
N TRP A 167 22.70 11.36 -1.65
CA TRP A 167 23.30 10.87 -0.41
C TRP A 167 23.28 9.34 -0.33
N LEU A 168 22.72 8.66 -1.33
CA LEU A 168 22.73 7.21 -1.42
C LEU A 168 23.83 6.73 -2.36
N LEU A 169 24.71 5.87 -1.87
CA LEU A 169 25.68 5.17 -2.70
C LEU A 169 24.99 4.34 -3.81
N ALA A 170 25.58 4.32 -4.99
CA ALA A 170 25.19 3.45 -6.08
C ALA A 170 25.64 2.00 -5.79
N GLU A 171 24.95 1.03 -6.41
CA GLU A 171 25.28 -0.38 -6.21
C GLU A 171 26.72 -0.69 -6.61
N GLY A 172 27.44 -1.44 -5.76
CA GLY A 172 28.84 -1.82 -6.00
C GLY A 172 29.87 -0.76 -5.65
N HIS A 173 29.46 0.46 -5.28
CA HIS A 173 30.37 1.47 -4.76
C HIS A 173 30.41 1.43 -3.23
N GLY A 174 31.60 1.67 -2.68
CA GLY A 174 31.83 1.68 -1.24
C GLY A 174 32.90 2.70 -0.89
N LEU A 175 32.80 3.25 0.30
CA LEU A 175 33.72 4.23 0.84
C LEU A 175 34.92 3.54 1.48
N ASP A 176 36.03 4.27 1.50
CA ASP A 176 37.24 3.89 2.22
C ASP A 176 37.39 4.77 3.46
N GLY A 177 37.56 4.15 4.63
CA GLY A 177 37.66 4.85 5.91
C GLY A 177 39.00 5.56 6.11
N ASP A 178 40.02 5.18 5.33
CA ASP A 178 41.34 5.80 5.38
C ASP A 178 41.41 7.09 4.55
N ASP A 179 40.42 7.35 3.68
CA ASP A 179 40.32 8.57 2.87
C ASP A 179 39.51 9.65 3.61
N SER A 180 40.12 10.80 3.89
CA SER A 180 39.48 11.92 4.60
C SER A 180 38.27 12.47 3.85
N LEU A 181 38.28 12.51 2.52
CA LEU A 181 37.19 13.04 1.70
C LEU A 181 35.98 12.11 1.72
N HIS A 182 36.20 10.80 1.74
CA HIS A 182 35.13 9.82 1.94
C HIS A 182 34.46 10.00 3.30
N MET A 183 35.25 10.16 4.36
CA MET A 183 34.72 10.37 5.70
C MET A 183 33.95 11.69 5.83
N VAL A 184 34.45 12.77 5.19
CA VAL A 184 33.73 14.04 5.10
C VAL A 184 32.38 13.83 4.40
N TRP A 185 32.37 13.19 3.22
CA TRP A 185 31.12 12.93 2.51
C TRP A 185 30.15 12.08 3.34
N ALA A 186 30.64 11.00 3.98
CA ALA A 186 29.83 10.12 4.81
C ALA A 186 29.17 10.86 5.98
N MET A 187 29.88 11.79 6.60
CA MET A 187 29.34 12.62 7.69
C MET A 187 28.19 13.52 7.22
N TYR A 188 28.34 14.18 6.07
CA TYR A 188 27.28 14.99 5.48
C TYR A 188 26.08 14.14 5.01
N ALA A 189 26.36 12.98 4.40
CA ALA A 189 25.36 12.02 4.00
C ALA A 189 24.59 11.49 5.22
N PHE A 190 25.27 11.16 6.32
CA PHE A 190 24.64 10.73 7.56
C PHE A 190 23.67 11.78 8.09
N ASP A 191 24.08 13.05 8.17
CA ASP A 191 23.21 14.11 8.66
C ASP A 191 21.98 14.29 7.77
N ALA A 192 22.20 14.38 6.46
CA ALA A 192 21.15 14.51 5.46
C ALA A 192 20.14 13.34 5.50
N LEU A 193 20.63 12.10 5.59
CA LEU A 193 19.79 10.90 5.66
C LEU A 193 19.05 10.79 7.01
N SER A 194 19.69 11.19 8.10
CA SER A 194 19.06 11.18 9.43
C SER A 194 17.84 12.08 9.49
N ARG A 195 17.92 13.25 8.87
CA ARG A 195 16.78 14.18 8.71
C ARG A 195 15.63 13.57 7.93
N CYS A 196 15.90 12.70 6.96
CA CYS A 196 14.87 12.03 6.15
C CYS A 196 14.03 11.03 6.95
N PHE A 197 14.52 10.51 8.07
CA PHE A 197 13.78 9.53 8.88
C PHE A 197 12.84 10.15 9.91
N ALA A 198 13.06 11.41 10.29
CA ALA A 198 12.24 12.11 11.27
C ALA A 198 10.81 12.28 10.76
N ASN A 199 9.84 12.44 11.67
CA ASN A 199 8.49 12.85 11.28
C ASN A 199 8.37 14.37 11.25
N GLU A 200 9.02 15.05 12.19
CA GLU A 200 9.02 16.50 12.30
C GLU A 200 10.42 17.01 12.62
N ILE A 201 10.77 18.15 12.04
CA ILE A 201 11.99 18.89 12.37
C ILE A 201 11.59 20.26 12.89
N ASP A 202 12.25 20.67 13.97
CA ASP A 202 12.00 21.94 14.64
C ASP A 202 12.39 23.16 13.78
N THR A 203 12.15 24.36 14.31
CA THR A 203 12.42 25.62 13.59
C THR A 203 13.90 25.91 13.41
N THR A 204 14.77 25.33 14.25
CA THR A 204 16.22 25.50 14.15
C THR A 204 16.87 24.50 13.19
N GLY A 205 16.18 23.40 12.87
CA GLY A 205 16.75 22.31 12.09
C GLY A 205 17.62 21.37 12.91
N SER A 206 17.78 21.57 14.22
CA SER A 206 18.67 20.75 15.05
C SER A 206 17.96 19.60 15.74
N ASN A 207 16.63 19.65 15.89
CA ASN A 207 15.88 18.68 16.68
C ASN A 207 14.93 17.85 15.81
N LEU A 208 15.18 16.54 15.78
CA LEU A 208 14.42 15.52 15.05
C LEU A 208 13.40 14.86 15.97
N SER A 209 12.12 15.03 15.66
CA SER A 209 11.01 14.40 16.39
C SER A 209 10.52 13.14 15.67
N PHE A 210 10.48 12.03 16.40
CA PHE A 210 9.94 10.74 15.95
C PHE A 210 8.66 10.41 16.72
N LYS A 211 7.58 10.08 15.99
CA LYS A 211 6.25 9.80 16.51
C LYS A 211 6.13 8.30 16.78
N GLY A 212 6.38 7.92 18.02
CA GLY A 212 6.00 6.62 18.58
C GLY A 212 5.41 6.76 19.97
N PRO A 213 4.94 5.67 20.59
CA PRO A 213 4.70 5.59 22.02
C PRO A 213 5.93 4.95 22.72
N PRO A 214 6.81 5.73 23.40
CA PRO A 214 6.77 7.17 23.63
C PRO A 214 7.33 7.99 22.45
N LYS A 215 7.03 9.30 22.42
CA LYS A 215 7.63 10.23 21.47
C LYS A 215 9.11 10.36 21.80
N LEU A 216 9.95 10.36 20.77
CA LEU A 216 11.40 10.53 20.88
C LEU A 216 11.83 11.83 20.21
N ASN A 217 12.73 12.58 20.86
CA ASN A 217 13.38 13.75 20.27
C ASN A 217 14.89 13.55 20.28
N LEU A 218 15.53 13.71 19.12
CA LEU A 218 16.97 13.57 18.96
C LEU A 218 17.56 14.88 18.46
N THR A 219 18.72 15.26 18.98
CA THR A 219 19.43 16.48 18.58
C THR A 219 20.61 16.14 17.67
N ILE A 220 20.71 16.85 16.56
CA ILE A 220 21.89 16.88 15.70
C ILE A 220 22.86 17.89 16.32
N LYS A 221 24.04 17.43 16.72
CA LYS A 221 25.13 18.34 17.08
C LYS A 221 25.76 18.85 15.80
N GLU A 222 26.02 20.17 15.75
CA GLU A 222 26.97 20.69 14.78
C GLU A 222 28.32 20.03 15.02
N ALA A 223 28.95 19.56 13.95
CA ALA A 223 30.24 18.89 14.02
C ALA A 223 31.30 19.88 14.54
N VAL A 224 31.52 19.88 15.85
CA VAL A 224 32.68 20.54 16.43
C VAL A 224 33.89 19.67 16.06
N GLU A 225 34.82 20.25 15.30
CA GLU A 225 36.06 19.59 14.86
C GLU A 225 36.73 18.85 16.04
N GLY A 226 36.68 17.51 16.01
CA GLY A 226 37.54 16.66 16.83
C GLY A 226 36.89 15.63 17.76
N ASP A 227 35.57 15.64 18.02
CA ASP A 227 35.02 14.85 19.16
C ASP A 227 34.07 13.69 18.82
N THR A 228 33.62 13.54 17.56
CA THR A 228 32.73 12.42 17.19
C THR A 228 33.20 11.71 15.93
N GLN A 229 34.08 10.72 16.11
CA GLN A 229 34.51 9.83 15.02
C GLN A 229 33.36 8.87 14.66
N MET A 230 32.61 9.21 13.61
CA MET A 230 31.68 8.29 12.97
C MET A 230 32.46 7.17 12.30
N SER A 231 32.09 5.91 12.57
CA SER A 231 32.63 4.77 11.84
C SER A 231 31.80 4.54 10.57
N LEU A 232 32.43 4.10 9.47
CA LEU A 232 31.70 3.73 8.25
C LEU A 232 30.64 2.64 8.51
N LYS A 233 30.86 1.75 9.48
CA LYS A 233 29.85 0.75 9.87
C LYS A 233 28.58 1.38 10.44
N ASP A 234 28.73 2.51 11.14
CA ASP A 234 27.59 3.23 11.72
C ASP A 234 26.81 3.94 10.59
N PHE A 235 27.54 4.44 9.58
CA PHE A 235 26.97 5.02 8.36
C PHE A 235 26.26 3.97 7.49
N ASP A 236 26.81 2.76 7.34
CA ASP A 236 26.23 1.68 6.53
C ASP A 236 24.79 1.34 6.98
N VAL A 237 24.53 1.36 8.29
CA VAL A 237 23.17 1.11 8.83
C VAL A 237 22.18 2.21 8.43
N VAL A 238 22.63 3.47 8.42
CA VAL A 238 21.82 4.61 7.92
C VAL A 238 21.57 4.48 6.43
N GLN A 239 22.60 4.09 5.68
CA GLN A 239 22.52 3.85 4.25
C GLN A 239 21.51 2.74 3.93
N ASP A 240 21.56 1.60 4.65
CA ASP A 240 20.62 0.49 4.51
C ASP A 240 19.18 0.89 4.84
N ALA A 241 18.99 1.67 5.91
CA ALA A 241 17.68 2.17 6.29
C ALA A 241 17.09 3.10 5.22
N ALA A 242 17.90 4.01 4.67
CA ALA A 242 17.47 4.93 3.63
C ALA A 242 17.20 4.21 2.30
N VAL A 243 18.04 3.24 1.93
CA VAL A 243 17.79 2.39 0.76
C VAL A 243 16.45 1.67 0.93
N TRP A 244 16.22 0.99 2.06
CA TRP A 244 14.98 0.25 2.28
C TRP A 244 13.72 1.13 2.18
N VAL A 245 13.75 2.32 2.76
CA VAL A 245 12.61 3.27 2.73
C VAL A 245 12.40 3.80 1.31
N PHE A 246 13.43 4.29 0.64
CA PHE A 246 13.29 5.08 -0.59
C PHE A 246 13.45 4.28 -1.89
N GLU A 247 13.85 3.02 -1.84
CA GLU A 247 13.99 2.14 -3.01
C GLU A 247 12.71 2.08 -3.86
N ASN A 248 11.54 2.05 -3.23
CA ASN A 248 10.25 2.03 -3.92
C ASN A 248 9.38 3.23 -3.52
N ALA A 249 9.20 4.17 -4.45
CA ALA A 249 8.44 5.39 -4.24
C ALA A 249 6.97 5.16 -3.79
N ARG A 250 6.36 4.03 -4.19
CA ARG A 250 4.97 3.69 -3.82
C ARG A 250 4.86 3.25 -2.35
N GLU A 251 5.88 2.59 -1.84
CA GLU A 251 5.91 2.01 -0.49
C GLU A 251 6.62 2.91 0.52
N ALA A 252 7.36 3.92 0.05
CA ALA A 252 8.20 4.77 0.87
C ALA A 252 7.48 5.41 2.05
N GLU A 253 6.21 5.79 1.88
CA GLU A 253 5.41 6.37 2.97
C GLU A 253 5.12 5.36 4.09
N VAL A 254 4.71 4.14 3.74
CA VAL A 254 4.44 3.08 4.73
C VAL A 254 5.74 2.67 5.42
N LYS A 255 6.83 2.49 4.66
CA LYS A 255 8.13 2.13 5.22
C LYS A 255 8.69 3.23 6.13
N HIS A 256 8.52 4.51 5.77
CA HIS A 256 8.92 5.65 6.60
C HIS A 256 8.14 5.71 7.92
N ILE A 257 6.82 5.52 7.89
CA ILE A 257 5.99 5.48 9.10
C ILE A 257 6.44 4.35 10.03
N LEU A 258 6.66 3.15 9.47
CA LEU A 258 7.10 2.00 10.25
C LEU A 258 8.51 2.22 10.84
N LEU A 259 9.45 2.69 10.03
CA LEU A 259 10.81 2.96 10.50
C LEU A 259 10.82 4.03 11.59
N SER A 260 10.16 5.17 11.37
CA SER A 260 10.13 6.26 12.35
C SER A 260 9.48 5.86 13.67
N ALA A 261 8.44 5.02 13.63
CA ALA A 261 7.81 4.48 14.83
C ALA A 261 8.70 3.48 15.59
N GLU A 262 9.43 2.60 14.88
CA GLU A 262 10.36 1.67 15.52
C GLU A 262 11.63 2.36 16.03
N ILE A 263 12.11 3.41 15.35
CA ILE A 263 13.16 4.30 15.88
C ILE A 263 12.68 4.88 17.20
N ALA A 264 11.49 5.48 17.26
CA ALA A 264 10.95 6.05 18.50
C ALA A 264 10.79 5.02 19.64
N ARG A 265 10.53 3.75 19.32
CA ARG A 265 10.33 2.69 20.31
C ARG A 265 11.62 2.06 20.82
N SER A 266 12.66 2.02 20.00
CA SER A 266 13.87 1.22 20.27
C SER A 266 14.71 1.77 21.41
N GLY A 267 14.81 3.10 21.51
CA GLY A 267 15.52 3.78 22.60
C GLY A 267 14.57 4.53 23.54
N ARG A 268 14.92 4.55 24.82
CA ARG A 268 14.06 5.06 25.92
C ARG A 268 14.39 6.48 26.37
N ALA A 269 15.42 7.10 25.80
CA ALA A 269 15.87 8.42 26.20
C ALA A 269 16.15 9.29 24.96
N ASP A 270 15.75 10.56 25.06
CA ASP A 270 16.17 11.62 24.15
C ASP A 270 17.70 11.77 24.21
N GLY A 271 18.32 12.23 23.13
CA GLY A 271 19.77 12.31 23.06
C GLY A 271 20.29 12.76 21.71
N GLU A 272 21.56 12.47 21.45
CA GLU A 272 22.22 12.81 20.18
C GLU A 272 21.91 11.77 19.10
N VAL A 273 21.61 12.23 17.88
CA VAL A 273 21.27 11.36 16.74
C VAL A 273 22.35 10.32 16.46
N GLN A 274 23.63 10.72 16.42
CA GLN A 274 24.73 9.82 16.06
C GLN A 274 24.86 8.65 17.04
N GLN A 275 24.91 8.95 18.33
CA GLN A 275 24.99 7.91 19.37
C GLN A 275 23.74 7.02 19.37
N TYR A 276 22.56 7.62 19.22
CA TYR A 276 21.31 6.87 19.22
C TYR A 276 21.21 5.90 18.05
N PHE A 277 21.55 6.35 16.83
CA PHE A 277 21.49 5.51 15.63
C PHE A 277 22.51 4.38 15.68
N LYS A 278 23.72 4.66 16.17
CA LYS A 278 24.75 3.64 16.38
C LYS A 278 24.26 2.49 17.27
N GLU A 279 23.53 2.80 18.33
CA GLU A 279 23.04 1.80 19.29
C GLU A 279 21.76 1.09 18.84
N ASN A 280 20.84 1.80 18.17
CA ASN A 280 19.45 1.35 18.05
C ASN A 280 18.93 1.21 16.61
N LEU A 281 19.57 1.84 15.60
CA LEU A 281 18.97 1.92 14.26
C LEU A 281 18.91 0.56 13.56
N SER A 282 19.91 -0.30 13.75
CA SER A 282 19.93 -1.64 13.13
C SER A 282 18.75 -2.49 13.64
N ALA A 283 18.55 -2.54 14.96
CA ALA A 283 17.43 -3.23 15.57
C ALA A 283 16.07 -2.62 15.16
N ALA A 284 15.99 -1.28 15.11
CA ALA A 284 14.79 -0.58 14.66
C ALA A 284 14.44 -0.91 13.20
N LEU A 285 15.45 -0.98 12.33
CA LEU A 285 15.29 -1.33 10.92
C LEU A 285 14.79 -2.76 10.75
N ASP A 286 15.34 -3.72 11.48
CA ASP A 286 14.88 -5.12 11.43
C ASP A 286 13.44 -5.27 11.92
N CYS A 287 13.09 -4.61 13.03
CA CYS A 287 11.72 -4.56 13.53
C CYS A 287 10.76 -3.92 12.50
N ALA A 288 11.17 -2.83 11.85
CA ALA A 288 10.37 -2.16 10.84
C ALA A 288 10.16 -3.03 9.60
N LYS A 289 11.20 -3.76 9.15
CA LYS A 289 11.10 -4.75 8.06
C LYS A 289 10.13 -5.88 8.41
N ILE A 290 10.19 -6.41 9.63
CA ILE A 290 9.28 -7.44 10.12
C ILE A 290 7.83 -6.89 10.17
N ALA A 291 7.63 -5.70 10.73
CA ALA A 291 6.31 -5.06 10.81
C ALA A 291 5.71 -4.82 9.42
N TYR A 292 6.53 -4.40 8.45
CA TYR A 292 6.12 -4.26 7.06
C TYR A 292 5.68 -5.61 6.46
N GLN A 293 6.49 -6.67 6.62
CA GLN A 293 6.16 -8.02 6.17
C GLN A 293 4.85 -8.53 6.80
N MET A 294 4.63 -8.26 8.09
CA MET A 294 3.38 -8.58 8.79
C MET A 294 2.19 -7.82 8.20
N SER A 295 2.31 -6.50 7.98
CA SER A 295 1.22 -5.71 7.41
C SER A 295 0.84 -6.16 6.00
N VAL A 296 1.82 -6.50 5.16
CA VAL A 296 1.59 -7.02 3.81
C VAL A 296 0.91 -8.39 3.89
N SER A 297 1.32 -9.24 4.85
CA SER A 297 0.72 -10.55 5.08
C SER A 297 -0.72 -10.46 5.58
N GLU A 298 -1.04 -9.54 6.48
CA GLU A 298 -2.41 -9.30 6.98
C GLU A 298 -3.33 -8.83 5.85
N ILE A 299 -2.89 -7.86 5.04
CA ILE A 299 -3.64 -7.42 3.85
C ILE A 299 -3.89 -8.60 2.90
N THR A 300 -2.89 -9.46 2.70
CA THR A 300 -3.00 -10.66 1.85
C THR A 300 -3.97 -11.70 2.45
N LYS A 301 -3.96 -11.87 3.77
CA LYS A 301 -4.87 -12.78 4.48
C LYS A 301 -6.32 -12.29 4.41
N ASP A 302 -6.56 -11.01 4.61
CA ASP A 302 -7.90 -10.42 4.56
C ASP A 302 -8.47 -10.44 3.14
N THR A 303 -7.63 -10.24 2.12
CA THR A 303 -8.03 -10.39 0.71
C THR A 303 -8.35 -11.84 0.34
N LEU A 304 -7.56 -12.82 0.82
CA LEU A 304 -7.89 -14.23 0.62
C LEU A 304 -9.17 -14.65 1.36
N LYS A 305 -9.38 -14.13 2.58
CA LYS A 305 -10.59 -14.39 3.36
C LYS A 305 -11.83 -13.80 2.68
N SER A 306 -11.75 -12.55 2.22
CA SER A 306 -12.87 -11.92 1.51
C SER A 306 -13.20 -12.64 0.19
N LEU A 307 -12.19 -13.15 -0.52
CA LEU A 307 -12.38 -14.02 -1.69
C LEU A 307 -13.03 -15.36 -1.32
N GLY A 308 -12.67 -15.94 -0.17
CA GLY A 308 -13.28 -17.15 0.37
C GLY A 308 -14.75 -16.95 0.75
N ASP A 309 -15.06 -15.85 1.45
CA ASP A 309 -16.42 -15.46 1.81
C ASP A 309 -17.26 -15.18 0.56
N LEU A 310 -16.68 -14.56 -0.47
CA LEU A 310 -17.34 -14.34 -1.77
C LEU A 310 -17.72 -15.67 -2.44
N ARG A 311 -16.79 -16.63 -2.56
CA ARG A 311 -17.08 -17.95 -3.14
C ARG A 311 -18.17 -18.69 -2.37
N LYS A 312 -18.16 -18.60 -1.04
CA LYS A 312 -19.18 -19.20 -0.19
C LYS A 312 -20.54 -18.54 -0.42
N ALA A 313 -20.60 -17.21 -0.44
CA ALA A 313 -21.83 -16.46 -0.70
C ALA A 313 -22.41 -16.80 -2.09
N VAL A 314 -21.58 -16.82 -3.14
CA VAL A 314 -22.00 -17.20 -4.51
C VAL A 314 -22.53 -18.64 -4.56
N THR A 315 -21.88 -19.56 -3.84
CA THR A 315 -22.34 -20.97 -3.76
C THR A 315 -23.69 -21.08 -3.05
N GLU A 316 -23.87 -20.36 -1.95
CA GLU A 316 -25.13 -20.35 -1.17
C GLU A 316 -26.28 -19.68 -1.95
N GLU A 317 -25.99 -18.64 -2.73
CA GLU A 317 -27.00 -18.03 -3.62
C GLU A 317 -27.40 -18.97 -4.74
N THR A 318 -26.43 -19.66 -5.35
CA THR A 318 -26.69 -20.67 -6.39
C THR A 318 -27.53 -21.83 -5.85
N SER A 319 -27.28 -22.28 -4.61
CA SER A 319 -28.09 -23.33 -3.98
C SER A 319 -29.52 -22.86 -3.70
N LYS A 320 -29.71 -21.64 -3.19
CA LYS A 320 -31.06 -21.06 -2.95
C LYS A 320 -31.86 -20.92 -4.25
N ALA A 321 -31.23 -20.47 -5.34
CA ALA A 321 -31.87 -20.40 -6.66
C ALA A 321 -32.24 -21.80 -7.18
N THR A 322 -31.38 -22.79 -6.97
CA THR A 322 -31.65 -24.19 -7.33
C THR A 322 -32.83 -24.77 -6.52
N ASP A 323 -32.91 -24.48 -5.22
CA ASP A 323 -34.00 -24.93 -4.36
C ASP A 323 -35.34 -24.30 -4.75
N ALA A 324 -35.36 -22.99 -5.04
CA ALA A 324 -36.56 -22.31 -5.56
C ALA A 324 -37.02 -22.92 -6.90
N THR A 325 -36.07 -23.32 -7.75
CA THR A 325 -36.36 -24.03 -9.01
C THR A 325 -36.99 -25.39 -8.76
N ARG A 326 -36.44 -26.20 -7.83
CA ARG A 326 -37.01 -27.50 -7.45
C ARG A 326 -38.42 -27.37 -6.87
N GLN A 327 -38.65 -26.35 -6.05
CA GLN A 327 -39.97 -26.07 -5.47
C GLN A 327 -40.99 -25.71 -6.55
N ALA A 328 -40.61 -24.88 -7.53
CA ALA A 328 -41.46 -24.54 -8.66
C ALA A 328 -41.81 -25.76 -9.53
N ILE A 329 -40.83 -26.62 -9.85
CA ILE A 329 -41.04 -27.86 -10.61
C ILE A 329 -42.01 -28.79 -9.86
N THR A 330 -41.81 -28.95 -8.56
CA THR A 330 -42.67 -29.80 -7.71
C THR A 330 -44.10 -29.27 -7.69
N ALA A 331 -44.28 -27.97 -7.50
CA ALA A 331 -45.60 -27.35 -7.51
C ALA A 331 -46.33 -27.57 -8.85
N ILE A 332 -45.64 -27.36 -9.98
CA ILE A 332 -46.21 -27.60 -11.32
C ILE A 332 -46.59 -29.07 -11.51
N SER A 333 -45.71 -30.00 -11.11
CA SER A 333 -45.98 -31.45 -11.22
C SER A 333 -47.17 -31.90 -10.36
N THR A 334 -47.28 -31.40 -9.14
CA THR A 334 -48.42 -31.68 -8.26
C THR A 334 -49.72 -31.14 -8.85
N ALA A 335 -49.72 -29.93 -9.41
CA ALA A 335 -50.90 -29.34 -10.02
C ALA A 335 -51.35 -30.13 -11.27
N LEU A 336 -50.41 -30.60 -12.09
CA LEU A 336 -50.71 -31.47 -13.24
C LEU A 336 -51.29 -32.83 -12.80
N THR A 337 -50.73 -33.43 -11.75
CA THR A 337 -51.21 -34.71 -11.21
C THR A 337 -52.62 -34.59 -10.65
N VAL A 338 -52.91 -33.53 -9.89
CA VAL A 338 -54.25 -33.22 -9.39
C VAL A 338 -55.22 -33.00 -10.57
N GLY A 339 -54.80 -32.26 -11.59
CA GLY A 339 -55.59 -32.05 -12.81
C GLY A 339 -55.96 -33.36 -13.51
N MET A 340 -54.99 -34.26 -13.71
CA MET A 340 -55.25 -35.59 -14.29
C MET A 340 -56.18 -36.43 -13.40
N GLY A 341 -55.99 -36.40 -12.08
CA GLY A 341 -56.86 -37.11 -11.13
C GLY A 341 -58.31 -36.65 -11.20
N LEU A 342 -58.56 -35.35 -11.37
CA LEU A 342 -59.90 -34.79 -11.53
C LEU A 342 -60.59 -35.21 -12.83
N ILE A 343 -59.83 -35.37 -13.93
CA ILE A 343 -60.38 -35.94 -15.18
C ILE A 343 -60.86 -37.37 -14.94
N VAL A 344 -60.04 -38.21 -14.32
CA VAL A 344 -60.40 -39.61 -14.00
C VAL A 344 -61.60 -39.67 -13.04
N ALA A 345 -61.64 -38.80 -12.04
CA ALA A 345 -62.76 -38.71 -11.10
C ALA A 345 -64.07 -38.32 -11.81
N ARG A 346 -64.03 -37.40 -12.78
CA ARG A 346 -65.22 -37.01 -13.56
C ARG A 346 -65.70 -38.10 -14.52
N LEU A 347 -64.78 -38.94 -15.02
CA LEU A 347 -65.12 -40.11 -15.84
C LEU A 347 -65.77 -41.24 -15.03
N THR A 348 -65.45 -41.34 -13.73
CA THR A 348 -65.92 -42.43 -12.85
C THR A 348 -67.08 -42.02 -11.94
N LEU A 349 -67.23 -40.74 -11.63
CA LEU A 349 -68.23 -40.19 -10.70
C LEU A 349 -68.94 -38.96 -11.32
N GLN A 350 -70.24 -38.79 -11.06
CA GLN A 350 -71.02 -37.63 -11.51
C GLN A 350 -70.78 -36.37 -10.64
N ILE A 351 -69.53 -35.94 -10.51
CA ILE A 351 -69.13 -34.79 -9.69
C ILE A 351 -69.49 -33.47 -10.39
N ASN A 352 -70.15 -32.54 -9.70
CA ASN A 352 -70.55 -31.24 -10.26
C ASN A 352 -69.39 -30.51 -11.00
N PRO A 353 -69.56 -30.14 -12.30
CA PRO A 353 -68.56 -29.42 -13.10
C PRO A 353 -68.04 -28.13 -12.47
N TYR A 354 -68.89 -27.38 -11.76
CA TYR A 354 -68.51 -26.15 -11.07
C TYR A 354 -67.50 -26.38 -9.95
N LEU A 355 -67.52 -27.58 -9.33
CA LEU A 355 -66.61 -27.93 -8.25
C LEU A 355 -65.22 -28.30 -8.80
N ILE A 356 -65.16 -28.95 -9.96
CA ILE A 356 -63.91 -29.29 -10.66
C ILE A 356 -63.23 -28.02 -11.19
N SER A 357 -63.98 -27.10 -11.79
CA SER A 357 -63.42 -25.83 -12.27
C SER A 357 -62.91 -24.95 -11.12
N LEU A 358 -63.61 -24.94 -9.98
CA LEU A 358 -63.16 -24.25 -8.78
C LEU A 358 -61.85 -24.82 -8.24
N VAL A 359 -61.71 -26.15 -8.12
CA VAL A 359 -60.49 -26.79 -7.64
C VAL A 359 -59.32 -26.52 -8.60
N MET A 360 -59.54 -26.57 -9.91
CA MET A 360 -58.51 -26.24 -10.90
C MET A 360 -58.11 -24.76 -10.87
N ALA A 361 -59.05 -23.85 -10.64
CA ALA A 361 -58.76 -22.43 -10.48
C ALA A 361 -57.90 -22.18 -9.22
N VAL A 362 -58.20 -22.86 -8.11
CA VAL A 362 -57.40 -22.77 -6.87
C VAL A 362 -56.00 -23.37 -7.08
N ALA A 363 -55.88 -24.52 -7.74
CA ALA A 363 -54.60 -25.17 -8.03
C ALA A 363 -53.73 -24.32 -8.98
N PHE A 364 -54.33 -23.72 -10.02
CA PHE A 364 -53.65 -22.81 -10.93
C PHE A 364 -53.22 -21.52 -10.22
N GLY A 365 -54.09 -20.93 -9.40
CA GLY A 365 -53.78 -19.73 -8.62
C GLY A 365 -52.64 -19.94 -7.63
N TYR A 366 -52.65 -21.06 -6.90
CA TYR A 366 -51.58 -21.44 -5.98
C TYR A 366 -50.25 -21.66 -6.69
N THR A 367 -50.24 -22.35 -7.82
CA THR A 367 -49.03 -22.57 -8.62
C THR A 367 -48.50 -21.26 -9.20
N THR A 368 -49.39 -20.36 -9.63
CA THR A 368 -49.01 -19.03 -10.11
C THR A 368 -48.39 -18.17 -9.01
N LEU A 369 -48.95 -18.18 -7.80
CA LEU A 369 -48.38 -17.48 -6.65
C LEU A 369 -46.98 -18.00 -6.30
N ASN A 370 -46.77 -19.31 -6.31
CA ASN A 370 -45.44 -19.90 -6.05
C ASN A 370 -44.41 -19.49 -7.12
N VAL A 371 -44.79 -19.53 -8.41
CA VAL A 371 -43.90 -19.09 -9.50
C VAL A 371 -43.61 -17.59 -9.45
N MET A 372 -44.62 -16.76 -9.16
CA MET A 372 -44.43 -15.30 -9.02
C MET A 372 -43.56 -14.95 -7.81
N SER A 373 -43.73 -15.66 -6.69
CA SER A 373 -42.88 -15.51 -5.51
C SER A 373 -41.42 -15.85 -5.83
N GLY A 374 -41.18 -16.96 -6.53
CA GLY A 374 -39.83 -17.34 -7.00
C GLY A 374 -39.22 -16.30 -7.95
N ARG A 375 -40.00 -15.75 -8.89
CA ARG A 375 -39.55 -14.65 -9.77
C ARG A 375 -39.22 -13.38 -9.00
N LYS A 376 -40.03 -13.02 -7.99
CA LYS A 376 -39.75 -11.85 -7.14
C LYS A 376 -38.48 -12.04 -6.32
N PHE A 377 -38.26 -13.24 -5.79
CA PHE A 377 -37.06 -13.57 -5.02
C PHE A 377 -35.80 -13.42 -5.89
N ILE A 378 -35.81 -13.94 -7.11
CA ILE A 378 -34.68 -13.80 -8.06
C ILE A 378 -34.44 -12.33 -8.44
N ASN A 379 -35.51 -11.55 -8.70
CA ASN A 379 -35.36 -10.12 -8.98
C ASN A 379 -34.77 -9.33 -7.81
N ILE A 380 -35.17 -9.65 -6.58
CA ILE A 380 -34.60 -9.03 -5.37
C ILE A 380 -33.10 -9.39 -5.25
N GLN A 381 -32.73 -10.63 -5.53
CA GLN A 381 -31.31 -11.04 -5.55
C GLN A 381 -30.50 -10.32 -6.64
N ARG A 382 -31.09 -10.08 -7.82
CA ARG A 382 -30.47 -9.30 -8.90
C ARG A 382 -30.23 -7.85 -8.49
N GLN A 383 -31.19 -7.24 -7.78
CA GLN A 383 -31.07 -5.89 -7.26
C GLN A 383 -29.97 -5.80 -6.19
N LEU A 384 -29.93 -6.74 -5.24
CA LEU A 384 -28.86 -6.81 -4.25
C LEU A 384 -27.48 -6.99 -4.89
N ARG A 385 -27.35 -7.80 -5.96
CA ARG A 385 -26.06 -7.99 -6.64
C ARG A 385 -25.52 -6.67 -7.21
N HIS A 386 -26.40 -5.86 -7.79
CA HIS A 386 -26.04 -4.57 -8.38
C HIS A 386 -25.60 -3.54 -7.31
N ASP A 387 -26.15 -3.63 -6.09
CA ASP A 387 -25.78 -2.77 -4.96
C ASP A 387 -24.44 -3.17 -4.32
N TRP A 388 -24.01 -4.43 -4.46
CA TRP A 388 -22.77 -4.95 -3.86
C TRP A 388 -21.57 -4.90 -4.81
N GLN A 389 -21.82 -4.93 -6.12
CA GLN A 389 -20.83 -4.82 -7.20
C GLN A 389 -19.78 -3.69 -7.00
N PRO A 390 -20.16 -2.43 -6.67
CA PRO A 390 -19.17 -1.35 -6.49
C PRO A 390 -18.25 -1.53 -5.27
N LYS A 391 -18.66 -2.30 -4.25
CA LYS A 391 -17.82 -2.58 -3.08
C LYS A 391 -16.71 -3.60 -3.38
N LEU A 392 -16.91 -4.43 -4.40
CA LEU A 392 -16.00 -5.51 -4.80
C LEU A 392 -15.01 -5.10 -5.90
N TYR A 393 -15.30 -4.08 -6.70
CA TYR A 393 -14.37 -3.56 -7.71
C TYR A 393 -13.04 -3.04 -7.16
N ARG A 394 -12.96 -2.78 -5.84
CA ARG A 394 -11.68 -2.45 -5.17
C ARG A 394 -10.67 -3.61 -5.20
N PHE A 395 -11.13 -4.85 -5.42
CA PHE A 395 -10.30 -6.05 -5.26
C PHE A 395 -10.29 -7.00 -6.46
N LEU A 396 -11.16 -6.79 -7.46
CA LEU A 396 -11.26 -7.67 -8.62
C LEU A 396 -11.53 -6.87 -9.90
N SER A 397 -10.87 -7.27 -10.99
CA SER A 397 -11.10 -6.65 -12.31
C SER A 397 -12.49 -7.00 -12.85
N GLU A 398 -13.07 -6.11 -13.66
CA GLU A 398 -14.42 -6.28 -14.24
C GLU A 398 -14.55 -7.56 -15.08
N ALA A 399 -13.48 -7.96 -15.76
CA ALA A 399 -13.43 -9.18 -16.55
C ALA A 399 -13.48 -10.46 -15.70
N GLU A 400 -12.81 -10.47 -14.54
CA GLU A 400 -12.80 -11.63 -13.64
C GLU A 400 -14.10 -11.76 -12.86
N PHE A 401 -14.72 -10.63 -12.49
CA PHE A 401 -16.04 -10.61 -11.85
C PHE A 401 -17.10 -11.20 -12.76
N LYS A 402 -17.15 -10.76 -14.02
CA LYS A 402 -18.11 -11.24 -15.01
C LYS A 402 -18.04 -12.75 -15.21
N LYS A 403 -16.82 -13.28 -15.33
CA LYS A 403 -16.57 -14.72 -15.53
C LYS A 403 -16.91 -15.59 -14.32
N MET A 404 -16.69 -15.10 -13.10
CA MET A 404 -16.91 -15.88 -11.88
C MET A 404 -18.32 -15.76 -11.32
N VAL A 405 -19.05 -14.67 -11.59
CA VAL A 405 -20.32 -14.36 -10.90
C VAL A 405 -21.47 -14.11 -11.87
N ASP A 406 -21.31 -13.24 -12.87
CA ASP A 406 -22.44 -12.88 -13.74
C ASP A 406 -22.82 -14.02 -14.70
N ASP A 407 -21.86 -14.58 -15.43
CA ASP A 407 -22.14 -15.58 -16.46
C ASP A 407 -22.81 -16.86 -15.91
N PRO A 408 -22.37 -17.45 -14.78
CA PRO A 408 -22.99 -18.67 -14.25
C PRO A 408 -24.40 -18.43 -13.68
N ILE A 409 -24.62 -17.28 -13.04
CA ILE A 409 -25.88 -16.99 -12.38
C ILE A 409 -26.93 -16.50 -13.39
N GLU A 410 -26.53 -15.73 -14.40
CA GLU A 410 -27.43 -15.34 -15.50
C GLU A 410 -27.96 -16.57 -16.27
N GLN A 411 -27.13 -17.59 -16.47
CA GLN A 411 -27.57 -18.86 -17.06
C GLN A 411 -28.60 -19.59 -16.18
N ALA A 412 -28.41 -19.60 -14.85
CA ALA A 412 -29.36 -20.21 -13.92
C ALA A 412 -30.70 -19.44 -13.85
N GLU A 413 -30.65 -18.10 -13.81
CA GLU A 413 -31.83 -17.23 -13.86
C GLU A 413 -32.61 -17.41 -15.17
N GLY A 414 -31.89 -17.48 -16.30
CA GLY A 414 -32.48 -17.70 -17.62
C GLY A 414 -33.19 -19.04 -17.74
N PHE A 415 -32.61 -20.11 -17.17
CA PHE A 415 -33.23 -21.43 -17.15
C PHE A 415 -34.51 -21.44 -16.29
N PHE A 416 -34.47 -20.86 -15.09
CA PHE A 416 -35.66 -20.76 -14.23
C PHE A 416 -36.79 -19.98 -14.90
N TYR A 417 -36.47 -18.85 -15.56
CA TYR A 417 -37.48 -18.04 -16.23
C TYR A 417 -38.16 -18.80 -17.38
N ARG A 418 -37.37 -19.51 -18.21
CA ARG A 418 -37.89 -20.34 -19.30
C ARG A 418 -38.79 -21.46 -18.79
N VAL A 419 -38.32 -22.24 -17.81
CA VAL A 419 -39.10 -23.36 -17.23
C VAL A 419 -40.37 -22.86 -16.55
N SER A 420 -40.30 -21.76 -15.81
CA SER A 420 -41.46 -21.14 -15.16
C SER A 420 -42.49 -20.66 -16.16
N CYS A 421 -42.06 -20.05 -17.28
CA CYS A 421 -42.99 -19.55 -18.29
C CYS A 421 -43.66 -20.71 -19.04
N GLN A 422 -42.87 -21.67 -19.53
CA GLN A 422 -43.38 -22.84 -20.24
C GLN A 422 -44.29 -23.70 -19.36
N GLY A 423 -43.91 -23.91 -18.10
CA GLY A 423 -44.71 -24.67 -17.13
C GLY A 423 -46.04 -24.01 -16.81
N LEU A 424 -46.06 -22.68 -16.61
CA LEU A 424 -47.31 -21.95 -16.36
C LEU A 424 -48.23 -21.95 -17.59
N THR A 425 -47.67 -21.80 -18.79
CA THR A 425 -48.46 -21.86 -20.04
C THR A 425 -49.06 -23.25 -20.27
N MET A 426 -48.29 -24.31 -20.01
CA MET A 426 -48.75 -25.68 -20.15
C MET A 426 -49.85 -26.00 -19.13
N LEU A 427 -49.68 -25.58 -17.87
CA LEU A 427 -50.68 -25.76 -16.83
C LEU A 427 -51.96 -24.97 -17.11
N GLY A 428 -51.83 -23.74 -17.62
CA GLY A 428 -52.97 -22.91 -18.03
C GLY A 428 -53.77 -23.56 -19.16
N ALA A 429 -53.08 -24.07 -20.18
CA ALA A 429 -53.72 -24.80 -21.27
C ALA A 429 -54.42 -26.08 -20.77
N ALA A 430 -53.79 -26.84 -19.87
CA ALA A 430 -54.38 -28.03 -19.26
C ALA A 430 -55.62 -27.69 -18.41
N ALA A 431 -55.56 -26.65 -17.58
CA ALA A 431 -56.68 -26.20 -16.78
C ALA A 431 -57.87 -25.75 -17.64
N LEU A 432 -57.61 -25.03 -18.74
CA LEU A 432 -58.63 -24.62 -19.70
C LEU A 432 -59.26 -25.84 -20.39
N GLY A 433 -58.42 -26.78 -20.84
CA GLY A 433 -58.88 -28.03 -21.46
C GLY A 433 -59.74 -28.87 -20.52
N ILE A 434 -59.34 -29.01 -19.26
CA ILE A 434 -60.09 -29.75 -18.23
C ILE A 434 -61.42 -29.07 -17.92
N ALA A 435 -61.44 -27.73 -17.80
CA ALA A 435 -62.67 -26.98 -17.60
C ALA A 435 -63.62 -27.16 -18.80
N THR A 436 -63.12 -27.00 -20.04
CA THR A 436 -63.93 -27.22 -21.25
C THR A 436 -64.46 -28.65 -21.33
N PHE A 437 -63.64 -29.65 -20.98
CA PHE A 437 -64.06 -31.05 -20.94
C PHE A 437 -65.15 -31.30 -19.89
N ALA A 438 -65.02 -30.72 -18.69
CA ALA A 438 -66.01 -30.85 -17.63
C ALA A 438 -67.40 -30.27 -18.00
N PHE A 439 -67.45 -29.25 -18.85
CA PHE A 439 -68.68 -28.63 -19.34
C PHE A 439 -69.24 -29.28 -20.62
N VAL A 440 -68.40 -29.81 -21.51
CA VAL A 440 -68.83 -30.44 -22.77
C VAL A 440 -69.22 -31.91 -22.58
N TYR A 441 -68.63 -32.60 -21.61
CA TYR A 441 -68.92 -34.01 -21.34
C TYR A 441 -70.16 -34.17 -20.44
N SER A 442 -71.32 -34.39 -21.07
CA SER A 442 -72.55 -34.84 -20.40
C SER A 442 -72.56 -36.36 -20.34
N ALA A 443 -72.46 -36.92 -19.13
CA ALA A 443 -72.65 -38.36 -18.94
C ALA A 443 -74.08 -38.76 -19.38
N PRO A 444 -74.27 -39.89 -20.09
CA PRO A 444 -75.60 -40.34 -20.48
C PRO A 444 -76.48 -40.59 -19.25
N THR A 445 -77.65 -39.97 -19.25
CA THR A 445 -78.70 -40.12 -18.22
C THR A 445 -79.16 -41.58 -18.19
N MET A 446 -78.95 -42.29 -17.07
CA MET A 446 -79.66 -43.55 -16.84
C MET A 446 -81.16 -43.26 -16.69
N VAL A 447 -81.95 -43.86 -17.57
CA VAL A 447 -83.41 -43.80 -17.59
C VAL A 447 -83.98 -44.63 -16.44
N THR A 448 -84.78 -44.00 -15.60
CA THR A 448 -85.62 -44.62 -14.56
C THR A 448 -86.84 -45.33 -15.17
N PRO A 449 -87.20 -46.56 -14.77
CA PRO A 449 -88.54 -47.12 -14.98
C PRO A 449 -89.44 -47.06 -13.71
N PRO A 450 -90.77 -47.17 -13.85
CA PRO A 450 -91.77 -46.68 -12.89
C PRO A 450 -92.25 -47.70 -11.83
N ALA A 451 -93.05 -47.19 -10.88
CA ALA A 451 -93.47 -47.80 -9.61
C ALA A 451 -94.62 -48.84 -9.68
N SER A 452 -94.69 -49.77 -8.70
CA SER A 452 -95.95 -50.30 -8.14
C SER A 452 -95.82 -51.00 -6.76
N SER A 453 -96.71 -50.58 -5.86
CA SER A 453 -97.37 -51.22 -4.68
C SER A 453 -96.61 -51.90 -3.51
N LEU A 454 -96.81 -51.29 -2.32
CA LEU A 454 -96.69 -51.71 -0.89
C LEU A 454 -97.76 -52.76 -0.45
N PRO A 455 -97.89 -53.25 0.83
CA PRO A 455 -97.03 -53.44 2.06
C PRO A 455 -97.31 -54.84 2.77
N PRO A 456 -97.11 -55.17 4.10
CA PRO A 456 -96.67 -54.40 5.31
C PRO A 456 -95.76 -55.06 6.42
N ALA A 457 -94.99 -54.18 7.11
CA ALA A 457 -94.76 -53.97 8.58
C ALA A 457 -94.24 -55.10 9.53
N PRO A 458 -93.78 -54.83 10.80
CA PRO A 458 -93.56 -53.55 11.53
C PRO A 458 -92.27 -53.43 12.42
N ALA A 459 -92.10 -52.24 13.04
CA ALA A 459 -91.55 -51.94 14.40
C ALA A 459 -90.03 -52.11 14.67
N SER A 460 -89.28 -51.28 15.41
CA SER A 460 -89.56 -50.10 16.26
C SER A 460 -88.23 -49.45 16.71
N ALA A 461 -88.34 -48.18 17.11
CA ALA A 461 -87.58 -47.47 18.17
C ALA A 461 -86.15 -46.93 17.92
N SER A 462 -86.08 -45.61 17.75
CA SER A 462 -85.09 -44.64 18.29
C SER A 462 -84.94 -44.77 19.83
N PRO A 463 -84.05 -44.03 20.57
CA PRO A 463 -83.28 -42.84 20.16
C PRO A 463 -81.82 -42.70 20.72
N GLN A 464 -81.14 -41.71 20.14
CA GLN A 464 -80.06 -40.80 20.63
C GLN A 464 -80.25 -40.29 22.10
N PRO A 465 -79.36 -39.48 22.76
CA PRO A 465 -78.18 -38.75 22.25
C PRO A 465 -76.96 -38.50 23.21
N SER A 466 -75.96 -37.82 22.64
CA SER A 466 -75.22 -36.63 23.15
C SER A 466 -74.10 -36.70 24.21
N SER A 467 -72.96 -36.16 23.76
CA SER A 467 -72.10 -35.14 24.38
C SER A 467 -71.32 -35.48 25.64
N SER A 468 -69.99 -35.39 25.59
CA SER A 468 -69.23 -34.20 26.00
C SER A 468 -67.75 -34.59 26.21
N ASP A 469 -66.86 -33.85 25.55
CA ASP A 469 -65.46 -33.70 25.94
C ASP A 469 -65.41 -32.64 27.06
N PRO A 470 -64.50 -32.70 28.04
CA PRO A 470 -63.20 -32.06 27.80
C PRO A 470 -61.99 -32.72 28.51
N ALA A 471 -60.81 -32.59 27.89
CA ALA A 471 -59.48 -32.71 28.49
C ALA A 471 -59.31 -31.77 29.73
N PRO A 472 -58.36 -31.95 30.69
CA PRO A 472 -56.91 -32.00 30.37
C PRO A 472 -55.95 -32.70 31.38
N GLN A 473 -54.67 -32.76 30.97
CA GLN A 473 -53.44 -32.72 31.78
C GLN A 473 -52.94 -33.97 32.57
N SER A 474 -51.73 -34.43 32.20
CA SER A 474 -50.48 -34.33 32.99
C SER A 474 -49.61 -35.61 33.05
N ARG A 475 -48.44 -35.50 32.41
CA ARG A 475 -47.10 -35.61 33.01
C ARG A 475 -46.79 -36.86 33.86
N TRP A 476 -46.04 -37.82 33.31
CA TRP A 476 -45.08 -38.64 34.07
C TRP A 476 -43.85 -39.04 33.23
N ILE A 477 -42.66 -38.66 33.71
CA ILE A 477 -41.33 -39.25 33.44
C ILE A 477 -40.75 -39.58 34.81
N PRO A 478 -40.17 -40.78 35.01
CA PRO A 478 -38.78 -40.91 35.48
C PRO A 478 -38.08 -42.11 34.79
N GLN A 479 -36.78 -42.39 34.79
CA GLN A 479 -35.53 -41.96 35.45
C GLN A 479 -34.40 -42.66 34.65
N ARG A 480 -33.33 -41.98 34.21
CA ARG A 480 -32.00 -41.84 34.87
C ARG A 480 -31.17 -43.13 34.99
N ARG A 481 -29.98 -43.16 34.38
CA ARG A 481 -28.69 -43.61 34.98
C ARG A 481 -27.47 -43.28 34.10
N THR A 482 -26.65 -42.37 34.61
CA THR A 482 -25.17 -42.31 34.52
C THR A 482 -24.64 -42.64 35.94
N PRO A 483 -23.36 -42.98 36.22
CA PRO A 483 -22.11 -42.30 35.78
C PRO A 483 -20.95 -43.32 35.53
N ALA A 484 -19.64 -43.06 35.44
CA ALA A 484 -18.74 -41.93 35.67
C ALA A 484 -17.39 -42.17 34.94
N LYS A 485 -16.64 -41.09 34.72
CA LYS A 485 -15.16 -41.00 34.49
C LYS A 485 -14.42 -41.04 35.86
N PRO A 486 -13.08 -41.23 35.98
CA PRO A 486 -12.04 -40.24 35.61
C PRO A 486 -10.69 -40.85 35.11
N SER A 487 -9.85 -40.15 34.33
CA SER A 487 -8.99 -39.02 34.69
C SER A 487 -8.63 -38.19 33.47
#